data_AF-A0A927IGX5-F1
#
_entry.id   AF-A0A927IGX5-F1
#
_cell.length_a   1.000
_cell.length_b   1.000
_cell.length_c   1.000
_cell.angle_alpha   90.00
_cell.angle_beta   90.00
_cell.angle_gamma   90.00
#
_symmetry.space_group_name_H-M   'P 1'
#
loop_
_entity.id
_entity.type
_entity.pdbx_description
1 polymer ?
#
loop_
_entity_poly.entity_id
_entity_poly.type
_entity_poly.pdbx_seq_one_letter_code
_entity_poly.pdbx_strand_id
1 'polypeptide(L)' 'MTANLSASVKDRLQRFAKETKQDFNLTLTRYGIERLLYRISVSTIL' A
#
# COMPACT_ATOMS: atom_id res chain seq x y z
N MET A 1 14.36 17.99 3.47
CA MET A 1 12.91 17.75 3.66
C MET A 1 12.60 16.33 3.26
N THR A 2 12.43 15.42 4.22
CA THR A 2 12.04 14.03 3.96
C THR A 2 10.62 14.03 3.41
N ALA A 3 10.48 13.92 2.08
CA ALA A 3 9.18 13.85 1.44
C ALA A 3 8.37 12.74 2.13
N ASN A 4 7.22 13.10 2.71
CA ASN A 4 6.37 12.24 3.52
C ASN A 4 5.67 11.18 2.63
N LEU A 5 6.46 10.33 1.95
CA LEU A 5 5.98 9.32 1.02
C LEU A 5 5.02 8.35 1.74
N SER A 6 5.33 8.00 2.98
CA SER A 6 4.48 7.15 3.83
C SER A 6 3.13 7.80 4.15
N ALA A 7 3.10 9.12 4.41
CA ALA A 7 1.85 9.85 4.59
C ALA A 7 1.05 9.87 3.27
N SER A 8 1.73 10.05 2.13
CA SER A 8 1.09 10.01 0.81
C SER A 8 0.48 8.64 0.48
N VAL A 9 1.13 7.54 0.87
CA VAL A 9 0.58 6.18 0.69
C VAL A 9 -0.63 5.96 1.58
N LYS A 10 -0.58 6.37 2.86
CA LYS A 10 -1.73 6.26 3.78
C LYS A 10 -2.94 7.03 3.25
N ASP A 11 -2.75 8.27 2.81
CA ASP A 11 -3.85 9.10 2.28
C ASP A 11 -4.45 8.51 1.01
N ARG A 12 -3.62 7.99 0.10
CA ARG A 12 -4.08 7.32 -1.13
C ARG A 12 -4.89 6.06 -0.80
N LEU A 13 -4.40 5.21 0.10
CA LEU A 13 -5.11 4.00 0.51
C LEU A 13 -6.42 4.34 1.23
N GLN A 14 -6.45 5.42 2.02
CA GLN A 14 -7.67 5.85 2.69
C GLN A 14 -8.71 6.39 1.70
N ARG A 15 -8.29 7.14 0.68
CA ARG A 15 -9.18 7.58 -0.41
C ARG A 15 -9.73 6.38 -1.18
N PHE A 16 -8.86 5.43 -1.53
CA PHE A 16 -9.26 4.22 -2.23
C PHE A 16 -10.26 3.38 -1.44
N ALA A 17 -10.04 3.20 -0.13
CA ALA A 17 -10.98 2.48 0.74
C ALA A 17 -12.36 3.18 0.80
N LYS A 18 -12.38 4.52 0.84
CA LYS A 18 -13.63 5.30 0.82
C LYS A 18 -14.37 5.17 -0.51
N GLU A 19 -13.66 5.28 -1.63
CA GLU A 19 -14.24 5.17 -2.99
C GLU A 19 -14.81 3.77 -3.25
N THR A 20 -14.10 2.73 -2.81
CA THR A 20 -14.52 1.34 -2.97
C THR A 20 -15.48 0.84 -1.89
N LYS A 21 -15.79 1.69 -0.88
CA LYS A 21 -16.59 1.34 0.31
C LYS A 21 -16.05 0.10 1.04
N GLN A 22 -14.73 -0.04 1.08
CA GLN A 22 -14.03 -1.13 1.78
C GLN A 22 -13.49 -0.65 3.12
N ASP A 23 -13.28 -1.60 4.04
CA ASP A 23 -12.59 -1.31 5.29
C ASP A 23 -11.13 -0.92 5.03
N PHE A 24 -10.69 0.18 5.64
CA PHE A 24 -9.34 0.69 5.43
C PHE A 24 -8.25 -0.25 5.95
N ASN A 25 -8.47 -0.94 7.08
CA ASN A 25 -7.48 -1.90 7.57
C ASN A 25 -7.35 -3.08 6.62
N LEU A 26 -8.47 -3.56 6.06
CA LEU A 26 -8.45 -4.60 5.03
C LEU A 26 -7.65 -4.16 3.80
N THR A 27 -7.88 -2.94 3.29
CA THR A 27 -7.12 -2.38 2.17
C THR A 27 -5.63 -2.26 2.49
N LEU A 28 -5.29 -1.79 3.70
CA LEU A 28 -3.91 -1.60 4.15
C LEU A 28 -3.17 -2.95 4.26
N THR A 29 -3.80 -3.96 4.83
CA THR A 29 -3.23 -5.31 4.96
C THR A 29 -2.97 -5.94 3.60
N ARG A 30 -3.94 -5.85 2.67
CA ARG A 30 -3.77 -6.35 1.29
C ARG A 30 -2.61 -5.67 0.58
N TYR A 31 -2.58 -4.34 0.62
CA TYR A 31 -1.48 -3.56 0.03
C TYR A 31 -0.11 -3.97 0.59
N GLY A 32 0.00 -4.16 1.91
CA GLY A 32 1.25 -4.57 2.55
C GLY A 32 1.73 -5.94 2.07
N ILE A 33 0.83 -6.91 1.95
CA ILE A 33 1.14 -8.26 1.46
C ILE A 33 1.56 -8.22 -0.01
N GLU A 34 0.77 -7.58 -0.87
CA GLU A 34 1.09 -7.45 -2.30
C GLU A 34 2.42 -6.74 -2.51
N ARG A 35 2.69 -5.67 -1.76
CA ARG A 35 3.95 -4.93 -1.83
C ARG A 35 5.13 -5.79 -1.39
N LEU A 36 4.98 -6.60 -0.34
CA LEU A 36 6.01 -7.53 0.11
C LEU A 36 6.29 -8.60 -0.94
N LEU A 37 5.24 -9.25 -1.46
CA LEU A 37 5.36 -10.27 -2.51
C LEU A 37 6.00 -9.71 -3.77
N TYR A 38 5.60 -8.51 -4.20
CA TYR A 38 6.23 -7.81 -5.32
C TYR A 38 7.73 -7.59 -5.08
N ARG A 39 8.11 -7.12 -3.88
CA ARG A 39 9.51 -6.90 -3.52
C ARG A 39 10.32 -8.18 -3.56
N ILE A 40 9.80 -9.28 -3.03
CA ILE A 40 10.46 -10.59 -3.05
C ILE A 40 10.61 -11.08 -4.49
N SER A 41 9.55 -11.00 -5.29
CA SER A 41 9.57 -11.40 -6.70
C SER A 41 10.63 -10.64 -7.50
N VAL A 42 10.69 -9.32 -7.34
CA VAL A 42 11.71 -8.47 -7.98
C VAL A 42 13.13 -8.80 -7.49
N SER A 43 13.31 -9.15 -6.22
CA SER A 43 14.62 -9.56 -5.70
C SER A 43 15.07 -10.96 -6.16
N THR A 44 14.13 -11.87 -6.44
CA THR A 44 14.44 -13.20 -7.00
C THR A 44 14.80 -13.15 -8.49
N ILE A 45 14.35 -12.11 -9.19
CA ILE A 45 14.55 -11.92 -10.65
C ILE A 45 15.82 -11.13 -10.98
N LEU A 46 16.62 -10.73 -9.98
CA LEU A 46 17.87 -10.00 -10.16
C LEU A 46 19.11 -10.87 -9.98
#